data_AF-A0A8C3I629-F1
#
_entry.id   AF-A0A8C3I629-F1
#
_cell.length_a   1.000
_cell.length_b   1.000
_cell.length_c   1.000
_cell.angle_alpha   90.00
_cell.angle_beta   90.00
_cell.angle_gamma   90.00
#
_symmetry.space_group_name_H-M   'P 1'
#
loop_
_entity.id
_entity.type
_entity.pdbx_description
1 polymer ?
#
loop_
_entity_poly.entity_id
_entity_poly.type
_entity_poly.pdbx_seq_one_letter_code
_entity_poly.pdbx_strand_id
1 'polypeptide(L)'
;MESAKCLGAVDDFCQFLIATGQQERAAIVLKGSLEAKISLCGDLSPEVAETYWLRGGTELAQGHTHLAYKKLKKCLYLQPLLYGTHNKRTVVTQEAIDLSK
;
A
#
# COMPACT_ATOMS: atom_id res chain seq x y z
N MET A 1 -11.04 0.47 18.30
CA MET A 1 -11.73 0.13 17.03
C MET A 1 -11.92 1.36 16.14
N GLU A 2 -12.22 2.55 16.68
CA GLU A 2 -12.38 3.79 15.90
C GLU A 2 -11.09 4.25 15.19
N SER A 3 -9.93 4.13 15.84
CA SER A 3 -8.64 4.53 15.25
C SER A 3 -8.27 3.72 14.00
N ALA A 4 -8.64 2.45 13.91
CA ALA A 4 -8.44 1.62 12.71
C ALA A 4 -9.34 2.07 11.54
N LYS A 5 -10.57 2.51 11.84
CA LYS A 5 -11.49 3.08 10.82
C LYS A 5 -10.96 4.40 10.25
N CYS A 6 -10.36 5.25 11.09
CA CYS A 6 -9.71 6.49 10.63
C CYS A 6 -8.55 6.21 9.67
N LEU A 7 -7.82 5.11 9.87
CA LEU A 7 -6.69 4.72 9.02
C LEU A 7 -7.13 4.18 7.66
N GLY A 8 -8.31 3.55 7.57
CA GLY A 8 -8.93 3.20 6.28
C GLY A 8 -9.35 4.43 5.47
N ALA A 9 -9.91 5.46 6.11
CA ALA A 9 -10.27 6.71 5.43
C ALA A 9 -9.05 7.44 4.82
N VAL A 10 -7.87 7.30 5.42
CA VAL A 10 -6.62 7.81 4.86
C VAL A 10 -6.27 7.09 3.55
N ASP A 11 -6.48 5.77 3.49
CA ASP A 11 -6.21 4.97 2.29
C ASP A 11 -7.17 5.33 1.15
N ASP A 12 -8.47 5.43 1.46
CA ASP A 12 -9.48 5.86 0.49
C ASP A 12 -9.16 7.25 -0.07
N PHE A 13 -8.75 8.18 0.80
CA PHE A 13 -8.32 9.52 0.36
C PHE A 13 -7.07 9.47 -0.52
N CYS A 14 -6.07 8.66 -0.16
CA CYS A 14 -4.86 8.51 -0.97
C CYS A 14 -5.16 7.88 -2.34
N GLN A 15 -6.07 6.90 -2.39
CA GLN A 15 -6.51 6.30 -3.65
C GLN A 15 -7.20 7.33 -4.56
N PHE A 16 -8.03 8.21 -3.99
CA PHE A 16 -8.61 9.35 -4.71
C PHE A 16 -7.53 10.32 -5.23
N LEU A 17 -6.53 10.65 -4.39
CA LEU A 17 -5.43 11.52 -4.81
C LEU A 17 -4.63 10.92 -5.98
N ILE A 18 -4.32 9.61 -5.94
CA ILE A 18 -3.64 8.91 -7.04
C ILE A 18 -4.50 8.96 -8.31
N ALA A 19 -5.80 8.64 -8.21
CA ALA A 19 -6.72 8.65 -9.35
C ALA A 19 -6.89 10.04 -9.98
N THR A 20 -6.69 11.11 -9.22
CA THR A 20 -6.77 12.50 -9.70
C THR A 20 -5.41 13.11 -10.08
N GLY A 21 -4.36 12.28 -10.18
CA GLY A 21 -3.01 12.74 -10.58
C GLY A 21 -2.26 13.49 -9.48
N GLN A 22 -2.77 13.52 -8.25
CA GLN A 22 -2.14 14.15 -7.09
C GLN A 22 -1.21 13.16 -6.34
N GLN A 23 -0.46 12.35 -7.08
CA GLN A 23 0.44 11.32 -6.52
C GLN A 23 1.45 11.86 -5.50
N GLU A 24 1.96 13.07 -5.66
CA GLU A 24 2.89 13.67 -4.68
C GLU A 24 2.24 13.87 -3.31
N ARG A 25 1.00 14.36 -3.30
CA ARG A 25 0.23 14.55 -2.08
C ARG A 25 -0.10 13.20 -1.44
N ALA A 26 -0.47 12.20 -2.24
CA ALA A 26 -0.69 10.84 -1.75
C ALA A 26 0.57 10.27 -1.09
N ALA A 27 1.75 10.45 -1.71
CA ALA A 27 3.02 9.97 -1.18
C ALA A 27 3.33 10.55 0.21
N ILE A 28 3.07 11.85 0.43
CA ILE A 28 3.26 12.53 1.72
C ILE A 28 2.34 11.92 2.78
N VAL A 29 1.05 11.80 2.48
CA VAL A 29 0.06 11.27 3.43
C VAL A 29 0.33 9.79 3.76
N LEU A 30 0.65 8.97 2.77
CA LEU A 30 1.00 7.56 2.95
C LEU A 30 2.30 7.38 3.73
N LYS A 31 3.28 8.28 3.57
CA LYS A 31 4.51 8.24 4.35
C LYS A 31 4.25 8.53 5.84
N GLY A 32 3.44 9.54 6.14
CA GLY A 32 3.10 9.92 7.52
C GLY A 32 2.21 8.90 8.23
N SER A 33 1.30 8.24 7.50
CA SER A 33 0.35 7.28 8.10
C SER A 33 0.95 5.90 8.39
N LEU A 34 2.01 5.49 7.70
CA LEU A 34 2.57 4.14 7.85
C LEU A 34 3.05 3.86 9.29
N GLU A 35 3.76 4.80 9.91
CA GLU A 35 4.26 4.62 11.29
C GLU A 35 3.12 4.49 12.30
N ALA A 36 2.07 5.31 12.13
CA ALA A 36 0.87 5.22 12.96
C ALA A 36 0.14 3.87 12.79
N LYS A 37 0.05 3.35 11.56
CA LYS A 37 -0.56 2.05 11.27
C LYS A 37 0.23 0.90 11.88
N ILE A 38 1.55 0.91 11.76
CA ILE A 38 2.41 -0.09 12.38
C ILE A 38 2.25 -0.05 13.90
N SER A 39 2.26 1.14 14.50
CA SER A 39 2.12 1.28 15.95
C SER A 39 0.76 0.83 16.49
N LEU A 40 -0.32 0.98 15.73
CA LEU A 40 -1.67 0.67 16.19
C LEU A 40 -2.11 -0.77 15.84
N CYS A 41 -1.81 -1.21 14.63
CA CYS A 41 -2.30 -2.47 14.08
C CYS A 41 -1.24 -3.58 14.10
N GLY A 42 0.03 -3.23 14.32
CA GLY A 42 1.17 -4.13 14.19
C GLY A 42 1.67 -4.24 12.75
N ASP A 43 2.91 -4.71 12.60
CA ASP A 43 3.58 -4.87 11.30
C ASP A 43 2.86 -5.88 10.38
N LEU A 44 2.28 -6.94 10.97
CA LEU A 44 1.50 -7.93 10.25
C LEU A 44 0.00 -7.59 10.35
N SER A 45 -0.42 -6.60 9.57
CA SER A 45 -1.82 -6.16 9.55
C SER A 45 -2.33 -5.80 8.15
N PRO A 46 -3.64 -5.93 7.90
CA PRO A 46 -4.28 -5.47 6.66
C PRO A 46 -3.97 -4.02 6.32
N GLU A 47 -3.97 -3.13 7.31
CA GLU A 47 -3.75 -1.70 7.15
C GLU A 47 -2.33 -1.39 6.69
N VAL A 48 -1.34 -2.10 7.22
CA VAL A 48 0.06 -1.97 6.79
C VAL A 48 0.25 -2.52 5.39
N ALA A 49 -0.37 -3.66 5.06
CA ALA A 49 -0.32 -4.24 3.72
C ALA A 49 -0.95 -3.31 2.66
N GLU A 50 -2.11 -2.73 2.94
CA GLU A 50 -2.81 -1.78 2.07
C GLU A 50 -1.97 -0.51 1.83
N THR A 51 -1.33 0.01 2.88
CA THR A 51 -0.45 1.18 2.76
C THR A 51 0.74 0.89 1.85
N TYR A 52 1.35 -0.29 1.93
CA TYR A 52 2.44 -0.67 1.02
C TYR A 52 1.95 -0.82 -0.43
N TRP A 53 0.73 -1.33 -0.64
CA TRP A 53 0.10 -1.40 -1.95
C TRP A 53 -0.09 0.00 -2.56
N LEU A 54 -0.74 0.91 -1.84
CA LEU A 54 -0.97 2.29 -2.31
C LEU A 54 0.32 3.06 -2.56
N ARG A 55 1.34 2.87 -1.72
CA ARG A 55 2.66 3.46 -1.96
C ARG A 55 3.31 2.89 -3.22
N GLY A 56 3.21 1.58 -3.45
CA GLY A 56 3.67 0.96 -4.69
C GLY A 56 2.98 1.56 -5.93
N GLY A 57 1.66 1.68 -5.90
CA GLY A 57 0.89 2.31 -6.96
C GLY A 57 1.22 3.79 -7.17
N THR A 58 1.48 4.53 -6.09
CA THR A 58 1.90 5.95 -6.17
C THR A 58 3.25 6.10 -6.88
N GLU A 59 4.23 5.26 -6.54
CA GLU A 59 5.55 5.28 -7.18
C GLU A 59 5.46 4.85 -8.65
N LEU A 60 4.59 3.90 -9.01
CA LEU A 60 4.32 3.55 -10.42
C LEU A 60 3.71 4.73 -11.18
N ALA A 61 2.74 5.43 -10.60
CA ALA A 61 2.14 6.62 -11.20
C ALA A 61 3.16 7.76 -11.42
N GLN A 62 4.21 7.82 -10.60
CA GLN A 62 5.34 8.74 -10.74
C GLN A 62 6.42 8.27 -11.72
N GLY A 63 6.34 7.05 -12.24
CA GLY A 63 7.38 6.44 -13.07
C GLY A 63 8.61 5.96 -12.27
N HIS A 64 8.54 5.91 -10.94
CA HIS A 64 9.60 5.44 -10.07
C HIS A 64 9.58 3.91 -9.90
N THR A 65 9.70 3.18 -11.00
CA THR A 65 9.50 1.71 -11.06
C THR A 65 10.31 0.93 -10.02
N HIS A 66 11.58 1.29 -9.79
CA HIS A 66 12.42 0.64 -8.80
C HIS A 66 11.96 0.88 -7.34
N LEU A 67 11.41 2.06 -7.03
CA LEU A 67 10.85 2.36 -5.72
C LEU A 67 9.53 1.60 -5.52
N ALA A 68 8.68 1.56 -6.55
CA ALA A 68 7.46 0.78 -6.56
C ALA A 68 7.73 -0.70 -6.24
N TYR A 69 8.66 -1.32 -6.97
CA TYR A 69 9.07 -2.71 -6.77
C TYR A 69 9.43 -3.01 -5.31
N LYS A 70 10.21 -2.13 -4.66
CA LYS A 70 10.58 -2.27 -3.24
C LYS A 70 9.37 -2.22 -2.31
N LYS A 71 8.37 -1.38 -2.57
CA LYS A 71 7.16 -1.29 -1.76
C LYS A 71 6.22 -2.47 -1.99
N LEU A 72 6.03 -2.84 -3.26
CA LEU A 72 5.18 -3.97 -3.64
C LEU A 72 5.72 -5.29 -3.10
N LYS A 73 7.05 -5.51 -3.06
CA LYS A 73 7.62 -6.69 -2.36
C LYS A 73 7.24 -6.77 -0.90
N LYS A 74 7.22 -5.64 -0.18
CA LYS A 74 6.81 -5.63 1.22
C LYS A 74 5.32 -5.97 1.34
N CYS A 75 4.48 -5.46 0.44
CA CYS A 75 3.08 -5.84 0.37
C CYS A 75 2.91 -7.35 0.11
N LEU A 76 3.63 -7.89 -0.87
CA LEU A 76 3.62 -9.32 -1.22
C LEU A 76 4.13 -10.21 -0.10
N TYR A 77 5.03 -9.73 0.77
CA TYR A 77 5.42 -10.49 1.95
C TYR A 77 4.26 -10.63 2.96
N LEU A 78 3.47 -9.58 3.14
CA LEU A 78 2.38 -9.53 4.12
C LEU A 78 1.11 -10.25 3.65
N GLN A 79 0.71 -10.06 2.38
CA GLN A 79 -0.58 -10.54 1.88
C GLN A 79 -0.77 -12.07 1.94
N PRO A 80 0.22 -12.93 1.63
CA PRO A 80 0.10 -14.37 1.81
C PRO A 80 -0.10 -14.77 3.27
N LEU A 81 0.55 -14.08 4.21
CA LEU A 81 0.43 -14.34 5.65
C LEU A 81 -0.93 -13.92 6.19
N LEU A 82 -1.51 -12.84 5.63
CA LEU A 82 -2.81 -12.30 6.05
C LEU A 82 -4.00 -13.00 5.38
N TYR A 83 -3.87 -13.36 4.10
CA TYR A 83 -5.01 -13.72 3.25
C TYR A 83 -4.82 -15.04 2.49
N GLY A 84 -3.61 -15.58 2.47
CA GLY A 84 -3.24 -16.74 1.65
C GLY A 84 -2.63 -16.38 0.30
N THR A 85 -1.85 -17.31 -0.25
CA THR A 85 -1.11 -17.17 -1.52
C THR A 85 -2.01 -17.00 -2.74
N HIS A 86 -3.18 -17.65 -2.74
CA HIS A 86 -4.14 -17.61 -3.85
C HIS A 86 -5.21 -16.52 -3.69
N ASN A 87 -5.07 -15.64 -2.69
CA ASN A 87 -5.99 -14.52 -2.55
C ASN A 87 -5.83 -13.54 -3.73
N LYS A 88 -6.95 -12.98 -4.21
CA LYS A 88 -6.95 -12.01 -5.31
C LYS A 88 -5.97 -10.85 -5.08
N ARG A 89 -5.87 -10.34 -3.85
CA ARG A 89 -4.94 -9.25 -3.51
C ARG A 89 -3.48 -9.67 -3.70
N THR A 90 -3.13 -10.85 -3.23
CA THR A 90 -1.79 -11.44 -3.36
C THR A 90 -1.40 -11.61 -4.83
N VAL A 91 -2.31 -12.14 -5.64
CA VAL A 91 -2.09 -12.36 -7.07
C VAL A 91 -1.88 -11.03 -7.80
N VAL A 92 -2.75 -10.04 -7.57
CA VAL A 92 -2.62 -8.71 -8.20
C VAL A 92 -1.31 -8.02 -7.81
N THR A 93 -0.88 -8.14 -6.55
CA THR A 93 0.43 -7.59 -6.14
C THR A 93 1.59 -8.28 -6.83
N GLN A 94 1.51 -9.60 -7.04
CA GLN A 94 2.51 -10.35 -7.78
C GLN A 94 2.59 -9.90 -9.25
N GLU A 95 1.45 -9.71 -9.91
CA GLU A 95 1.37 -9.18 -11.28
C GLU A 95 1.96 -7.77 -11.37
N ALA A 96 1.63 -6.90 -10.42
CA ALA A 96 2.19 -5.53 -10.36
C ALA A 96 3.72 -5.54 -10.16
N ILE A 97 4.25 -6.49 -9.38
CA ILE A 97 5.70 -6.69 -9.24
C ILE A 97 6.32 -7.07 -10.58
N ASP A 98 5.70 -8.01 -11.31
CA ASP A 98 6.23 -8.49 -12.59
C ASP A 98 6.25 -7.40 -13.67
N LEU A 99 5.30 -6.47 -13.64
CA LEU A 99 5.29 -5.27 -14.49
C LEU A 99 6.33 -4.21 -14.08
N SER A 100 6.89 -4.32 -12.87
CA SER A 100 7.87 -3.38 -12.31
C SER A 100 9.31 -3.93 -12.26
N LYS A 101 9.54 -5.10 -12.86
CA LYS A 101 10.87 -5.71 -13.07
C LYS A 101 11.57 -5.08 -14.28
#